data_AF-A0A9P3PFV7-F1
#
_entry.id   AF-A0A9P3PFV7-F1
#
_cell.length_a   1.000
_cell.length_b   1.000
_cell.length_c   1.000
_cell.angle_alpha   90.00
_cell.angle_beta   90.00
_cell.angle_gamma   90.00
#
_symmetry.space_group_name_H-M   'P 1'
#
loop_
_entity.id
_entity.type
_entity.pdbx_description
1 polymer ?
#
loop_
_entity_poly.entity_id
_entity_poly.type
_entity_poly.pdbx_seq_one_letter_code
_entity_poly.pdbx_strand_id
1 'polypeptide(L)'
;MTATHFKAVIFDIGGVVLRSPFIAIATYERELGIPENYLNCSIVARGSQGAWQKFERGEMPLFEFYEAFGRELSDTVNGNRWYEAYCRRKELEVPPLPKTLNVNGRDLFGSMMRGSKLYDPHILEAIHRIRATGRYKIIALTNNFAKADVPPAEARFLGWDEGATPYHLRSLFDDFCDSSTLGMRKPEPEFYLVACKRNGIQPHEAIFLDDIGMNLKAARGLGMETIRVPIGKTLEAVKILEAKLGIDLTSSEHQASSKL
;
A
#
# COMPACT_ATOMS: atom_id res chain seq x y z
N MET A 1 27.87 -0.48 -20.06
CA MET A 1 27.09 -0.61 -18.82
C MET A 1 27.10 -2.08 -18.41
N THR A 2 27.53 -2.41 -17.20
CA THR A 2 27.45 -3.78 -16.68
C THR A 2 25.98 -4.17 -16.57
N ALA A 3 25.59 -5.30 -17.17
CA ALA A 3 24.23 -5.80 -17.08
C ALA A 3 23.84 -5.98 -15.60
N THR A 4 22.71 -5.41 -15.19
CA THR A 4 22.19 -5.55 -13.84
C THR A 4 21.76 -7.01 -13.60
N HIS A 5 22.03 -7.56 -12.43
CA HIS A 5 21.56 -8.92 -12.05
C HIS A 5 20.05 -8.99 -11.79
N PHE A 6 19.38 -7.84 -11.68
CA PHE A 6 17.94 -7.76 -11.45
C PHE A 6 17.14 -8.30 -12.65
N LYS A 7 16.11 -9.08 -12.34
CA LYS A 7 15.14 -9.63 -13.30
C LYS A 7 13.74 -9.05 -13.13
N ALA A 8 13.45 -8.44 -11.98
CA ALA A 8 12.13 -7.91 -11.69
C ALA A 8 12.16 -6.60 -10.89
N VAL A 9 11.11 -5.81 -11.09
CA VAL A 9 10.76 -4.66 -10.26
C VAL A 9 9.38 -4.91 -9.67
N ILE A 10 9.30 -4.90 -8.35
CA ILE A 10 8.08 -5.16 -7.59
C ILE A 10 7.62 -3.84 -7.00
N PHE A 11 6.35 -3.50 -7.18
CA PHE A 11 5.74 -2.28 -6.67
C PHE A 11 4.63 -2.60 -5.67
N ASP A 12 4.60 -1.88 -4.55
CA ASP A 12 3.36 -1.65 -3.85
C ASP A 12 2.39 -0.84 -4.71
N ILE A 13 1.10 -0.91 -4.39
CA ILE A 13 0.06 -0.16 -5.09
C ILE A 13 -0.31 1.10 -4.30
N GLY A 14 -0.83 0.96 -3.09
CA GLY A 14 -1.23 2.11 -2.26
C GLY A 14 -0.01 2.86 -1.74
N GLY A 15 0.07 4.18 -1.96
CA GLY A 15 1.21 5.01 -1.54
C GLY A 15 2.40 5.00 -2.51
N VAL A 16 2.39 4.15 -3.54
CA VAL A 16 3.42 4.08 -4.57
C VAL A 16 2.82 4.33 -5.96
N VAL A 17 2.06 3.38 -6.50
CA VAL A 17 1.43 3.52 -7.83
C VAL A 17 0.20 4.42 -7.76
N LEU A 18 -0.59 4.28 -6.69
CA LEU A 18 -1.74 5.10 -6.37
C LEU A 18 -1.47 5.91 -5.10
N ARG A 19 -2.19 7.02 -4.92
CA ARG A 19 -2.15 7.77 -3.66
C ARG A 19 -2.48 6.90 -2.45
N SER A 20 -1.84 7.21 -1.31
CA SER A 20 -1.99 6.44 -0.09
C SER A 20 -3.38 6.60 0.54
N PRO A 21 -4.05 5.50 0.94
CA PRO A 21 -5.32 5.54 1.67
C PRO A 21 -5.19 6.22 3.05
N PHE A 22 -3.99 6.28 3.63
CA PHE A 22 -3.77 6.85 4.96
C PHE A 22 -4.02 8.36 5.03
N ILE A 23 -4.02 9.06 3.89
CA ILE A 23 -4.38 10.49 3.83
C ILE A 23 -5.84 10.70 4.30
N ALA A 24 -6.72 9.75 4.02
CA ALA A 24 -8.11 9.81 4.47
C ALA A 24 -8.23 9.64 5.99
N ILE A 25 -7.39 8.80 6.60
CA ILE A 25 -7.35 8.61 8.06
C ILE A 25 -6.99 9.92 8.76
N ALA A 26 -5.95 10.61 8.30
CA ALA A 26 -5.56 11.91 8.87
C ALA A 26 -6.64 12.98 8.73
N THR A 27 -7.51 12.89 7.73
CA THR A 27 -8.66 13.80 7.58
C THR A 27 -9.77 13.43 8.56
N TYR A 28 -10.07 12.15 8.67
CA TYR A 28 -11.07 11.62 9.60
C TYR A 28 -10.69 11.87 11.07
N GLU A 29 -9.42 11.73 11.43
CA GLU A 29 -8.90 12.06 12.77
C GLU A 29 -9.14 13.54 13.13
N ARG A 30 -8.91 14.46 12.18
CA ARG A 30 -9.17 15.89 12.37
C ARG A 30 -10.65 16.19 12.56
N GLU A 31 -11.52 15.54 11.78
CA GLU A 31 -12.98 15.69 11.91
C GLU A 31 -13.51 15.19 13.26
N LEU A 32 -12.90 14.14 13.81
CA LEU A 32 -13.21 13.63 15.16
C LEU A 32 -12.53 14.42 16.29
N GLY A 33 -11.64 15.36 15.97
CA GLY A 33 -10.88 16.12 16.97
C GLY A 33 -9.92 15.26 17.80
N ILE A 34 -9.43 14.15 17.23
CA ILE A 34 -8.46 13.25 17.88
C ILE A 34 -7.04 13.53 17.36
N PRO A 35 -6.00 13.14 18.13
CA PRO A 35 -4.63 13.39 17.72
C PRO A 35 -4.26 12.75 16.38
N GLU A 36 -3.39 13.41 15.62
CA GLU A 36 -2.88 12.87 14.35
C GLU A 36 -2.19 11.52 14.59
N ASN A 37 -2.45 10.58 13.68
CA ASN A 37 -1.93 9.22 13.67
C ASN A 37 -2.46 8.31 14.80
N TYR A 38 -3.46 8.75 15.56
CA TYR A 38 -4.08 7.97 16.64
C TYR A 38 -4.71 6.65 16.14
N LEU A 39 -5.51 6.69 15.07
CA LEU A 39 -6.16 5.51 14.50
C LEU A 39 -5.13 4.57 13.87
N ASN A 40 -4.15 5.10 13.16
CA ASN A 40 -3.04 4.31 12.60
C ASN A 40 -2.28 3.54 13.69
N CYS A 41 -2.04 4.15 14.85
CA CYS A 41 -1.42 3.44 15.98
C CYS A 41 -2.26 2.25 16.42
N SER A 42 -3.59 2.40 16.48
CA SER A 42 -4.51 1.30 16.79
C SER A 42 -4.48 0.20 15.74
N ILE A 43 -4.56 0.55 14.45
CA ILE A 43 -4.52 -0.40 13.33
C ILE A 43 -3.25 -1.24 13.38
N VAL A 44 -2.09 -0.59 13.57
CA VAL A 44 -0.78 -1.28 13.58
C VAL A 44 -0.62 -2.15 14.84
N ALA A 45 -0.99 -1.64 16.01
CA ALA A 45 -0.74 -2.32 17.29
C ALA A 45 -1.60 -3.58 17.48
N ARG A 46 -2.75 -3.68 16.81
CA ARG A 46 -3.59 -4.90 16.81
C ARG A 46 -2.91 -6.09 16.13
N GLY A 47 -1.90 -5.85 15.29
CA GLY A 47 -1.12 -6.90 14.65
C GLY A 47 -1.97 -7.81 13.77
N SER A 48 -1.56 -9.08 13.64
CA SER A 48 -2.20 -10.03 12.71
C SER A 48 -3.68 -10.34 13.01
N GLN A 49 -4.15 -10.03 14.22
CA GLN A 49 -5.51 -10.37 14.67
C GLN A 49 -6.53 -9.24 14.48
N GLY A 50 -6.09 -8.03 14.11
CA GLY A 50 -6.98 -6.90 13.85
C GLY A 50 -7.87 -7.12 12.63
N ALA A 51 -9.04 -6.47 12.63
CA ALA A 51 -10.01 -6.55 11.53
C ALA A 51 -9.39 -6.13 10.20
N TRP A 52 -8.56 -5.09 10.19
CA TRP A 52 -7.83 -4.62 9.00
C TRP A 52 -6.97 -5.72 8.37
N GLN A 53 -6.14 -6.37 9.18
CA GLN A 53 -5.21 -7.40 8.70
C GLN A 53 -5.92 -8.67 8.26
N LYS A 54 -7.00 -9.06 8.94
CA LYS A 54 -7.87 -10.17 8.54
C LYS A 54 -8.57 -9.88 7.21
N PHE A 55 -9.05 -8.65 7.04
CA PHE A 55 -9.70 -8.23 5.80
C PHE A 55 -8.71 -8.18 4.63
N GLU A 56 -7.50 -7.66 4.83
CA GLU A 56 -6.42 -7.71 3.83
C GLU A 56 -6.03 -9.15 3.45
N ARG A 57 -6.22 -10.15 4.32
CA ARG A 57 -6.00 -11.58 3.97
C ARG A 57 -7.25 -12.27 3.41
N GLY A 58 -8.37 -11.55 3.23
CA GLY A 58 -9.60 -12.13 2.71
C GLY A 58 -10.23 -13.16 3.66
N GLU A 59 -9.99 -12.99 4.97
CA GLU A 59 -10.50 -13.85 6.06
C GLU A 59 -11.84 -13.36 6.63
N MET A 60 -12.30 -12.17 6.21
CA MET A 60 -13.46 -11.49 6.75
C MET A 60 -14.34 -10.89 5.64
N PRO A 61 -15.66 -11.05 5.68
CA PRO A 61 -16.58 -10.35 4.77
C PRO A 61 -16.61 -8.84 5.02
N LEU A 62 -16.93 -8.06 3.97
CA LEU A 62 -16.88 -6.59 4.02
C LEU A 62 -17.74 -5.97 5.14
N PHE A 63 -18.99 -6.41 5.30
CA PHE A 63 -19.90 -5.82 6.28
C PHE A 63 -19.50 -6.19 7.72
N GLU A 64 -19.01 -7.41 7.96
CA GLU A 64 -18.44 -7.80 9.25
C GLU A 64 -17.17 -6.99 9.56
N PHE A 65 -16.36 -6.72 8.53
CA PHE A 65 -15.20 -5.86 8.64
C PHE A 65 -15.58 -4.44 9.06
N TYR A 66 -16.62 -3.81 8.50
CA TYR A 66 -17.04 -2.47 8.92
C TYR A 66 -17.38 -2.40 10.41
N GLU A 67 -18.16 -3.35 10.91
CA GLU A 67 -18.55 -3.42 12.31
C GLU A 67 -17.33 -3.66 13.22
N ALA A 68 -16.49 -4.62 12.86
CA ALA A 68 -15.29 -4.95 13.62
C ALA A 68 -14.29 -3.80 13.63
N PHE A 69 -14.04 -3.17 12.48
CA PHE A 69 -13.11 -2.07 12.30
C PHE A 69 -13.55 -0.82 13.07
N GLY A 70 -14.83 -0.44 12.97
CA GLY A 70 -15.38 0.67 13.76
C GLY A 70 -15.27 0.44 15.26
N ARG A 71 -15.64 -0.75 15.74
CA ARG A 71 -15.52 -1.14 17.15
C ARG A 71 -14.07 -1.13 17.63
N GLU A 72 -13.16 -1.72 16.86
CA GLU A 72 -11.72 -1.79 17.17
C GLU A 72 -11.08 -0.41 17.26
N LEU A 73 -11.48 0.52 16.39
CA LEU A 73 -10.96 1.88 16.38
C LEU A 73 -11.64 2.80 17.40
N SER A 74 -12.80 2.42 17.93
CA SER A 74 -13.50 3.13 19.01
C SER A 74 -12.97 2.77 20.42
N ASP A 75 -12.10 1.76 20.52
CA ASP A 75 -11.46 1.32 21.78
C ASP A 75 -10.42 2.35 22.28
N THR A 76 -10.88 3.28 23.11
CA THR A 76 -10.03 4.32 23.71
C THR A 76 -9.07 3.76 24.76
N VAL A 77 -9.38 2.62 25.40
CA VAL A 77 -8.52 2.02 26.42
C VAL A 77 -7.21 1.56 25.80
N ASN A 78 -7.28 0.74 24.75
CA ASN A 78 -6.07 0.30 24.06
C ASN A 78 -5.51 1.38 23.14
N GLY A 79 -6.36 2.13 22.44
CA GLY A 79 -5.96 3.21 21.54
C GLY A 79 -5.07 4.25 22.23
N ASN A 80 -5.48 4.73 23.41
CA ASN A 80 -4.70 5.70 24.19
C ASN A 80 -3.33 5.13 24.58
N ARG A 81 -3.30 3.90 25.10
CA ARG A 81 -2.04 3.23 25.49
C ARG A 81 -1.07 3.07 24.33
N TRP A 82 -1.57 2.70 23.15
CA TRP A 82 -0.74 2.53 21.96
C TRP A 82 -0.26 3.86 21.39
N TYR A 83 -1.10 4.90 21.45
CA TYR A 83 -0.72 6.25 21.05
C TYR A 83 0.34 6.85 21.97
N GLU A 84 0.21 6.70 23.29
CA GLU A 84 1.24 7.11 24.25
C GLU A 84 2.58 6.40 24.00
N ALA A 85 2.54 5.11 23.66
CA ALA A 85 3.74 4.37 23.29
C ALA A 85 4.33 4.89 21.97
N TYR A 86 3.50 5.31 21.02
CA TYR A 86 3.95 5.97 19.79
C TYR A 86 4.62 7.31 20.07
N CYS A 87 3.99 8.19 20.86
CA CYS A 87 4.57 9.48 21.25
C CYS A 87 5.92 9.29 21.94
N ARG A 88 6.02 8.36 22.91
CA ARG A 88 7.28 8.03 23.58
C ARG A 88 8.39 7.58 22.62
N ARG A 89 8.08 6.70 21.65
CA ARG A 89 9.06 6.25 20.65
C ARG A 89 9.48 7.35 19.67
N LYS A 90 8.64 8.36 19.49
CA LYS A 90 8.87 9.49 18.58
C LYS A 90 9.35 10.75 19.30
N GLU A 91 9.54 10.67 20.62
CA GLU A 91 9.93 11.80 21.46
C GLU A 91 8.96 12.98 21.33
N LEU A 92 7.66 12.66 21.23
CA LEU A 92 6.56 13.64 21.15
C LEU A 92 5.88 13.79 22.52
N GLU A 93 5.38 14.99 22.78
CA GLU A 93 4.45 15.21 23.89
C GLU A 93 3.14 14.45 23.64
N VAL A 94 2.53 13.94 24.72
CA VAL A 94 1.23 13.28 24.64
C VAL A 94 0.13 14.34 24.80
N PRO A 95 -0.66 14.64 23.75
CA PRO A 95 -1.77 15.57 23.84
C PRO A 95 -2.93 14.97 24.66
N PRO A 96 -3.96 15.77 25.02
CA PRO A 96 -5.18 15.23 25.59
C PRO A 96 -5.79 14.12 24.72
N LEU A 97 -6.05 12.97 25.33
CA LEU A 97 -6.54 11.78 24.63
C LEU A 97 -8.06 11.60 24.79
N PRO A 98 -8.75 11.01 23.80
CA PRO A 98 -10.19 10.82 23.85
C PRO A 98 -10.59 9.88 25.01
N LYS A 99 -11.65 10.24 25.73
CA LYS A 99 -12.27 9.36 26.74
C LYS A 99 -13.23 8.36 26.10
N THR A 100 -13.98 8.85 25.11
CA THR A 100 -14.92 8.07 24.30
C THR A 100 -14.67 8.38 22.84
N LEU A 101 -14.89 7.41 21.97
CA LEU A 101 -14.77 7.57 20.53
C LEU A 101 -15.83 6.73 19.84
N ASN A 102 -16.35 7.21 18.72
CA ASN A 102 -17.27 6.46 17.88
C ASN A 102 -16.80 6.55 16.42
N VAL A 103 -16.07 5.53 15.99
CA VAL A 103 -15.58 5.42 14.62
C VAL A 103 -16.59 4.64 13.80
N ASN A 104 -17.10 5.27 12.73
CA ASN A 104 -17.88 4.57 11.71
C ASN A 104 -16.90 3.86 10.75
N GLY A 105 -16.79 2.54 10.89
CA GLY A 105 -15.88 1.73 10.08
C GLY A 105 -16.17 1.80 8.58
N ARG A 106 -17.45 1.85 8.18
CA ARG A 106 -17.86 1.98 6.77
C ARG A 106 -17.46 3.34 6.19
N ASP A 107 -17.70 4.42 6.91
CA ASP A 107 -17.40 5.76 6.43
C ASP A 107 -15.89 6.00 6.32
N LEU A 108 -15.14 5.58 7.35
CA LEU A 108 -13.68 5.66 7.35
C LEU A 108 -13.10 4.85 6.19
N PHE A 109 -13.47 3.57 6.07
CA PHE A 109 -12.98 2.73 4.99
C PHE A 109 -13.37 3.26 3.61
N GLY A 110 -14.62 3.70 3.44
CA GLY A 110 -15.07 4.29 2.17
C GLY A 110 -14.30 5.55 1.80
N SER A 111 -13.97 6.41 2.78
CA SER A 111 -13.13 7.58 2.55
C SER A 111 -11.72 7.19 2.07
N MET A 112 -11.12 6.17 2.70
CA MET A 112 -9.82 5.63 2.30
C MET A 112 -9.83 5.11 0.85
N MET A 113 -10.85 4.33 0.47
CA MET A 113 -10.93 3.73 -0.87
C MET A 113 -11.18 4.78 -1.95
N ARG A 114 -12.06 5.75 -1.70
CA ARG A 114 -12.32 6.85 -2.64
C ARG A 114 -11.10 7.77 -2.82
N GLY A 115 -10.29 7.96 -1.77
CA GLY A 115 -9.08 8.78 -1.81
C GLY A 115 -7.90 8.18 -2.58
N SER A 116 -7.93 6.88 -2.86
CA SER A 116 -6.78 6.11 -3.36
C SER A 116 -6.82 5.82 -4.87
N LYS A 117 -7.49 6.66 -5.67
CA LYS A 117 -7.72 6.41 -7.12
C LYS A 117 -6.71 7.06 -8.07
N LEU A 118 -5.95 8.05 -7.59
CA LEU A 118 -5.09 8.85 -8.45
C LEU A 118 -3.71 8.18 -8.59
N TYR A 119 -3.29 7.99 -9.84
CA TYR A 119 -1.95 7.52 -10.17
C TYR A 119 -0.88 8.54 -9.80
N ASP A 120 0.24 8.05 -9.30
CA ASP A 120 1.46 8.84 -9.26
C ASP A 120 2.08 8.89 -10.68
N PRO A 121 2.25 10.08 -11.27
CA PRO A 121 2.70 10.20 -12.65
C PRO A 121 4.13 9.72 -12.86
N HIS A 122 5.01 9.85 -11.86
CA HIS A 122 6.40 9.43 -11.98
C HIS A 122 6.52 7.91 -11.92
N ILE A 123 5.76 7.25 -11.06
CA ILE A 123 5.73 5.78 -10.98
C ILE A 123 5.08 5.18 -12.22
N LEU A 124 3.98 5.76 -12.71
CA LEU A 124 3.30 5.27 -13.91
C LEU A 124 4.22 5.34 -15.15
N GLU A 125 4.88 6.47 -15.35
CA GLU A 125 5.86 6.65 -16.43
C GLU A 125 7.04 5.66 -16.30
N ALA A 126 7.55 5.47 -15.08
CA ALA A 126 8.61 4.50 -14.83
C ALA A 126 8.18 3.07 -15.19
N ILE A 127 6.97 2.65 -14.85
CA ILE A 127 6.41 1.34 -15.24
C ILE A 127 6.38 1.21 -16.77
N HIS A 128 5.89 2.22 -17.48
CA HIS A 128 5.85 2.20 -18.94
C HIS A 128 7.23 2.07 -19.58
N ARG A 129 8.22 2.81 -19.06
CA ARG A 129 9.60 2.75 -19.55
C ARG A 129 10.29 1.43 -19.25
N ILE A 130 10.12 0.91 -18.03
CA ILE A 130 10.62 -0.43 -17.66
C ILE A 130 10.03 -1.47 -18.60
N ARG A 131 8.72 -1.41 -18.87
CA ARG A 131 8.02 -2.32 -19.78
C ARG A 131 8.56 -2.23 -21.21
N ALA A 132 8.79 -1.02 -21.70
CA ALA A 132 9.31 -0.78 -23.06
C ALA A 132 10.69 -1.41 -23.28
N THR A 133 11.49 -1.63 -22.22
CA THR A 133 12.77 -2.35 -22.35
C THR A 133 12.60 -3.84 -22.68
N GLY A 134 11.49 -4.45 -22.29
CA GLY A 134 11.28 -5.91 -22.37
C GLY A 134 12.23 -6.75 -21.49
N ARG A 135 13.03 -6.12 -20.61
CA ARG A 135 14.09 -6.81 -19.83
C ARG A 135 13.67 -7.27 -18.44
N TYR A 136 12.63 -6.68 -17.87
CA TYR A 136 12.25 -6.89 -16.47
C TYR A 136 10.80 -7.33 -16.35
N LYS A 137 10.54 -8.22 -15.38
CA LYS A 137 9.18 -8.47 -14.90
C LYS A 137 8.70 -7.31 -14.03
N ILE A 138 7.49 -6.86 -14.25
CA ILE A 138 6.86 -5.80 -13.45
C ILE A 138 5.75 -6.45 -12.63
N ILE A 139 5.90 -6.45 -11.31
CA ILE A 139 5.02 -7.22 -10.41
C ILE A 139 4.37 -6.25 -9.43
N ALA A 140 3.06 -6.39 -9.21
CA ALA A 140 2.40 -5.75 -8.08
C ALA A 140 2.41 -6.68 -6.86
N LEU A 141 2.78 -6.16 -5.69
CA LEU A 141 2.69 -6.86 -4.41
C LEU A 141 1.95 -5.99 -3.40
N THR A 142 0.65 -6.22 -3.26
CA THR A 142 -0.26 -5.30 -2.57
C THR A 142 -1.04 -5.98 -1.44
N ASN A 143 -1.16 -5.25 -0.33
CA ASN A 143 -2.17 -5.56 0.67
C ASN A 143 -3.49 -4.94 0.20
N ASN A 144 -4.49 -5.76 -0.08
CA ASN A 144 -5.67 -5.36 -0.84
C ASN A 144 -6.89 -6.22 -0.48
N PHE A 145 -8.01 -5.97 -1.16
CA PHE A 145 -9.34 -6.49 -0.79
C PHE A 145 -10.10 -7.09 -1.98
N ALA A 146 -9.41 -7.51 -3.06
CA ALA A 146 -10.03 -7.94 -4.30
C ALA A 146 -10.99 -9.14 -4.17
N LYS A 147 -10.84 -9.97 -3.13
CA LYS A 147 -11.73 -11.11 -2.86
C LYS A 147 -13.09 -10.72 -2.26
N ALA A 148 -13.26 -9.49 -1.79
CA ALA A 148 -14.51 -9.08 -1.13
C ALA A 148 -15.69 -9.18 -2.09
N ASP A 149 -16.76 -9.85 -1.66
CA ASP A 149 -18.05 -9.78 -2.36
C ASP A 149 -18.72 -8.45 -1.99
N VAL A 150 -18.92 -7.59 -2.99
CA VAL A 150 -19.36 -6.21 -2.80
C VAL A 150 -20.63 -5.97 -3.61
N PRO A 151 -21.79 -5.78 -2.96
CA PRO A 151 -23.03 -5.43 -3.66
C PRO A 151 -22.87 -4.16 -4.50
N PRO A 152 -23.56 -4.02 -5.64
CA PRO A 152 -23.37 -2.87 -6.55
C PRO A 152 -23.54 -1.49 -5.91
N ALA A 153 -24.44 -1.35 -4.93
CA ALA A 153 -24.62 -0.10 -4.20
C ALA A 153 -23.40 0.23 -3.32
N GLU A 154 -22.82 -0.79 -2.70
CA GLU A 154 -21.63 -0.65 -1.87
C GLU A 154 -20.38 -0.40 -2.72
N ALA A 155 -20.29 -1.05 -3.89
CA ALA A 155 -19.22 -0.80 -4.87
C ALA A 155 -19.21 0.68 -5.30
N ARG A 156 -20.37 1.26 -5.63
CA ARG A 156 -20.49 2.70 -5.90
C ARG A 156 -20.05 3.57 -4.73
N PHE A 157 -20.43 3.21 -3.51
CA PHE A 157 -20.03 3.94 -2.32
C PHE A 157 -18.51 3.92 -2.11
N LEU A 158 -17.86 2.77 -2.31
CA LEU A 158 -16.41 2.62 -2.23
C LEU A 158 -15.66 3.24 -3.43
N GLY A 159 -16.39 3.54 -4.51
CA GLY A 159 -15.80 3.93 -5.78
C GLY A 159 -15.13 2.75 -6.50
N TRP A 160 -15.61 1.54 -6.27
CA TRP A 160 -15.16 0.30 -6.90
C TRP A 160 -16.13 -0.12 -8.02
N ASP A 161 -16.60 0.83 -8.81
CA ASP A 161 -17.50 0.59 -9.94
C ASP A 161 -16.92 -0.44 -10.93
N GLU A 162 -15.60 -0.43 -11.10
CA GLU A 162 -14.83 -1.37 -11.91
C GLU A 162 -14.13 -2.47 -11.07
N GLY A 163 -14.57 -2.66 -9.83
CA GLY A 163 -13.97 -3.53 -8.83
C GLY A 163 -12.88 -2.85 -7.99
N ALA A 164 -12.47 -3.52 -6.90
CA ALA A 164 -11.40 -3.03 -6.01
C ALA A 164 -10.05 -2.94 -6.71
N THR A 165 -9.84 -3.74 -7.76
CA THR A 165 -8.65 -3.72 -8.61
C THR A 165 -9.09 -3.66 -10.08
N PRO A 166 -9.23 -2.46 -10.65
CA PRO A 166 -9.75 -2.32 -12.00
C PRO A 166 -8.77 -2.86 -13.05
N TYR A 167 -9.29 -3.29 -14.20
CA TYR A 167 -8.50 -3.93 -15.25
C TYR A 167 -7.32 -3.07 -15.74
N HIS A 168 -7.53 -1.77 -15.90
CA HIS A 168 -6.50 -0.84 -16.36
C HIS A 168 -5.33 -0.69 -15.37
N LEU A 169 -5.56 -0.91 -14.07
CA LEU A 169 -4.49 -0.97 -13.07
C LEU A 169 -3.76 -2.30 -13.17
N ARG A 170 -4.53 -3.41 -13.23
CA ARG A 170 -3.96 -4.76 -13.29
C ARG A 170 -3.09 -4.97 -14.54
N SER A 171 -3.47 -4.39 -15.67
CA SER A 171 -2.76 -4.54 -16.95
C SER A 171 -1.39 -3.85 -17.00
N LEU A 172 -1.06 -3.00 -16.01
CA LEU A 172 0.28 -2.41 -15.85
C LEU A 172 1.34 -3.42 -15.41
N PHE A 173 0.93 -4.59 -14.91
CA PHE A 173 1.81 -5.58 -14.31
C PHE A 173 1.78 -6.90 -15.09
N ASP A 174 2.91 -7.60 -15.13
CA ASP A 174 3.00 -8.96 -15.64
C ASP A 174 2.38 -9.96 -14.66
N ASP A 175 2.47 -9.68 -13.35
CA ASP A 175 1.79 -10.43 -12.30
C ASP A 175 1.25 -9.50 -11.22
N PHE A 176 0.12 -9.88 -10.63
CA PHE A 176 -0.57 -9.13 -9.60
C PHE A 176 -0.77 -10.02 -8.37
N CYS A 177 0.10 -9.86 -7.38
CA CYS A 177 0.06 -10.58 -6.11
C CYS A 177 -0.80 -9.81 -5.10
N ASP A 178 -2.05 -10.25 -4.98
CA ASP A 178 -3.07 -9.67 -4.10
C ASP A 178 -3.17 -10.46 -2.79
N SER A 179 -3.06 -9.77 -1.66
CA SER A 179 -3.07 -10.40 -0.34
C SER A 179 -4.37 -11.13 -0.02
N SER A 180 -5.52 -10.56 -0.38
CA SER A 180 -6.84 -11.13 -0.06
C SER A 180 -7.11 -12.42 -0.82
N THR A 181 -6.55 -12.51 -2.02
CA THR A 181 -6.65 -13.68 -2.88
C THR A 181 -5.70 -14.79 -2.43
N LEU A 182 -4.51 -14.42 -1.94
CA LEU A 182 -3.48 -15.37 -1.52
C LEU A 182 -3.55 -15.77 -0.05
N GLY A 183 -4.35 -15.08 0.77
CA GLY A 183 -4.47 -15.35 2.21
C GLY A 183 -3.22 -14.98 3.01
N MET A 184 -2.38 -14.10 2.48
CA MET A 184 -1.10 -13.69 3.05
C MET A 184 -0.93 -12.20 2.80
N ARG A 185 -0.17 -11.48 3.64
CA ARG A 185 0.03 -10.03 3.46
C ARG A 185 1.45 -9.61 3.76
N LYS A 186 1.87 -8.46 3.27
CA LYS A 186 3.08 -7.79 3.78
C LYS A 186 2.84 -7.42 5.25
N PRO A 187 3.82 -7.64 6.16
CA PRO A 187 5.22 -8.03 5.93
C PRO A 187 5.52 -9.53 6.14
N GLU A 188 4.55 -10.44 5.98
CA GLU A 188 4.75 -11.89 6.15
C GLU A 188 5.75 -12.42 5.08
N PRO A 189 6.87 -13.07 5.46
CA PRO A 189 7.90 -13.50 4.52
C PRO A 189 7.38 -14.36 3.36
N GLU A 190 6.41 -15.23 3.64
CA GLU A 190 5.79 -16.15 2.70
C GLU A 190 5.16 -15.43 1.52
N PHE A 191 4.61 -14.22 1.73
CA PHE A 191 3.96 -13.46 0.66
C PHE A 191 4.95 -13.00 -0.41
N TYR A 192 6.13 -12.53 0.02
CA TYR A 192 7.23 -12.17 -0.88
C TYR A 192 7.79 -13.39 -1.62
N LEU A 193 8.00 -14.50 -0.90
CA LEU A 193 8.55 -15.73 -1.47
C LEU A 193 7.60 -16.36 -2.51
N VAL A 194 6.29 -16.31 -2.26
CA VAL A 194 5.28 -16.76 -3.24
C VAL A 194 5.31 -15.88 -4.49
N ALA A 195 5.42 -14.56 -4.36
CA ALA A 195 5.54 -13.65 -5.50
C ALA A 195 6.80 -13.95 -6.34
N CYS A 196 7.95 -14.16 -5.69
CA CYS A 196 9.19 -14.58 -6.35
C CYS A 196 9.03 -15.91 -7.08
N LYS A 197 8.50 -16.94 -6.39
CA LYS A 197 8.31 -18.29 -6.93
C LYS A 197 7.40 -18.29 -8.16
N ARG A 198 6.27 -17.56 -8.11
CA ARG A 198 5.32 -17.43 -9.24
C ARG A 198 5.96 -16.83 -10.49
N ASN A 199 6.92 -15.95 -10.30
CA ASN A 199 7.57 -15.21 -11.38
C ASN A 199 8.94 -15.78 -11.78
N GLY A 200 9.35 -16.91 -11.20
CA GLY A 200 10.61 -17.58 -11.54
C GLY A 200 11.86 -16.76 -11.19
N ILE A 201 11.79 -15.91 -10.16
CA ILE A 201 12.89 -15.06 -9.70
C ILE A 201 13.30 -15.43 -8.27
N GLN A 202 14.56 -15.16 -7.92
CA GLN A 202 15.03 -15.17 -6.52
C GLN A 202 14.83 -13.79 -5.88
N PRO A 203 14.71 -13.69 -4.54
CA PRO A 203 14.58 -12.40 -3.86
C PRO A 203 15.68 -11.38 -4.23
N HIS A 204 16.94 -11.81 -4.30
CA HIS A 204 18.07 -10.94 -4.65
C HIS A 204 18.06 -10.47 -6.12
N GLU A 205 17.19 -11.03 -6.96
CA GLU A 205 17.01 -10.59 -8.35
C GLU A 205 15.90 -9.54 -8.49
N ALA A 206 15.31 -9.08 -7.38
CA ALA A 206 14.20 -8.13 -7.37
C ALA A 206 14.56 -6.82 -6.66
N ILE A 207 14.07 -5.72 -7.21
CA ILE A 207 13.97 -4.42 -6.52
C ILE A 207 12.52 -4.23 -6.08
N PHE A 208 12.28 -3.99 -4.79
CA PHE A 208 10.95 -3.74 -4.22
C PHE A 208 10.77 -2.28 -3.80
N LEU A 209 9.69 -1.64 -4.27
CA LEU A 209 9.28 -0.28 -3.94
C LEU A 209 8.03 -0.30 -3.06
N ASP A 210 8.10 0.35 -1.90
CA ASP A 210 7.01 0.43 -0.90
C ASP A 210 7.18 1.71 -0.07
N ASP A 211 6.09 2.29 0.43
CA ASP A 211 6.12 3.48 1.29
C ASP A 211 6.28 3.12 2.78
N ILE A 212 5.91 1.89 3.16
CA ILE A 212 5.93 1.37 4.53
C ILE A 212 7.26 0.68 4.84
N GLY A 213 8.02 1.28 5.75
CA GLY A 213 9.35 0.79 6.14
C GLY A 213 9.38 -0.64 6.71
N MET A 214 8.31 -1.10 7.36
CA MET A 214 8.22 -2.47 7.89
C MET A 214 8.16 -3.51 6.75
N ASN A 215 7.44 -3.21 5.67
CA ASN A 215 7.37 -4.07 4.49
C ASN A 215 8.74 -4.17 3.81
N LEU A 216 9.43 -3.03 3.65
CA LEU A 216 10.79 -3.00 3.10
C LEU A 216 11.79 -3.75 3.99
N LYS A 217 11.65 -3.67 5.32
CA LYS A 217 12.54 -4.38 6.24
C LYS A 217 12.42 -5.89 6.07
N ALA A 218 11.20 -6.41 5.92
CA ALA A 218 10.97 -7.83 5.65
C ALA A 218 11.54 -8.26 4.29
N ALA A 219 11.25 -7.51 3.23
CA ALA A 219 11.79 -7.76 1.89
C ALA A 219 13.33 -7.80 1.86
N ARG A 220 13.98 -6.83 2.52
CA ARG A 220 15.44 -6.78 2.64
C ARG A 220 16.00 -7.97 3.41
N GLY A 221 15.30 -8.41 4.46
CA GLY A 221 15.66 -9.61 5.23
C GLY A 221 15.67 -10.88 4.38
N LEU A 222 14.90 -10.92 3.29
CA LEU A 222 14.89 -12.01 2.31
C LEU A 222 15.94 -11.86 1.20
N GLY A 223 16.66 -10.74 1.18
CA GLY A 223 17.70 -10.45 0.19
C GLY A 223 17.27 -9.56 -0.97
N MET A 224 16.04 -9.02 -0.96
CA MET A 224 15.61 -8.06 -1.99
C MET A 224 16.35 -6.73 -1.87
N GLU A 225 16.61 -6.10 -3.01
CA GLU A 225 16.93 -4.69 -3.05
C GLU A 225 15.66 -3.89 -2.77
N THR A 226 15.75 -2.79 -2.02
CA THR A 226 14.57 -2.09 -1.51
C THR A 226 14.70 -0.59 -1.68
N ILE A 227 13.66 0.05 -2.20
CA ILE A 227 13.59 1.50 -2.34
C ILE A 227 12.38 1.97 -1.54
N ARG A 228 12.62 2.86 -0.58
CA ARG A 228 11.53 3.52 0.14
C ARG A 228 10.94 4.61 -0.73
N VAL A 229 9.61 4.69 -0.79
CA VAL A 229 8.87 5.74 -1.48
C VAL A 229 8.23 6.66 -0.45
N PRO A 230 8.85 7.80 -0.09
CA PRO A 230 8.21 8.74 0.82
C PRO A 230 7.04 9.43 0.12
N ILE A 231 5.96 9.69 0.87
CA ILE A 231 4.81 10.46 0.37
C ILE A 231 5.29 11.81 -0.16
N GLY A 232 4.92 12.13 -1.40
CA GLY A 232 5.30 13.39 -2.07
C GLY A 232 6.73 13.42 -2.64
N LYS A 233 7.50 12.33 -2.55
CA LYS A 233 8.88 12.24 -3.04
C LYS A 233 9.08 11.08 -4.03
N THR A 234 8.06 10.78 -4.83
CA THR A 234 8.07 9.65 -5.78
C THR A 234 9.16 9.80 -6.83
N LEU A 235 9.41 11.01 -7.34
CA LEU A 235 10.51 11.27 -8.28
C LEU A 235 11.90 10.92 -7.70
N GLU A 236 12.14 11.18 -6.41
CA GLU A 236 13.41 10.80 -5.75
C GLU A 236 13.58 9.27 -5.75
N ALA A 237 12.51 8.53 -5.44
CA ALA A 237 12.53 7.07 -5.48
C ALA A 237 12.75 6.52 -6.89
N VAL A 238 12.12 7.13 -7.92
CA VAL A 238 12.30 6.73 -9.32
C VAL A 238 13.73 6.99 -9.80
N LYS A 239 14.39 8.08 -9.37
CA LYS A 239 15.81 8.32 -9.68
C LYS A 239 16.73 7.24 -9.09
N ILE A 240 16.42 6.75 -7.89
CA ILE A 240 17.16 5.63 -7.29
C ILE A 240 16.95 4.35 -8.11
N LEU A 241 15.72 4.11 -8.58
CA LEU A 241 15.40 2.97 -9.43
C LEU A 241 16.12 3.05 -10.78
N GLU A 242 16.10 4.21 -11.44
CA GLU A 242 16.83 4.52 -12.69
C GLU A 242 18.32 4.19 -12.56
N ALA A 243 18.97 4.68 -11.49
CA ALA A 243 20.39 4.41 -11.25
C ALA A 243 20.68 2.91 -11.04
N LYS A 244 19.78 2.17 -10.38
CA LYS A 244 19.94 0.73 -10.14
C LYS A 244 19.71 -0.12 -11.39
N LEU A 245 18.79 0.30 -12.27
CA LEU A 245 18.46 -0.40 -13.50
C LEU A 245 19.35 0.00 -14.68
N GLY A 246 20.01 1.16 -14.61
CA GLY A 246 20.80 1.73 -15.70
C GLY A 246 19.96 2.09 -16.91
N ILE A 247 18.71 2.54 -16.71
CA ILE A 247 17.80 3.00 -17.76
C ILE A 247 17.18 4.32 -17.38
N ASP A 248 16.98 5.19 -18.36
CA ASP A 248 16.29 6.46 -18.17
C ASP A 248 14.81 6.23 -17.82
N LEU A 249 14.41 6.66 -16.62
CA LEU A 249 13.04 6.64 -16.13
C LEU A 249 12.47 8.04 -15.90
N THR A 250 13.32 9.08 -15.96
CA THR A 250 12.95 10.42 -15.45
C THR A 250 13.14 11.56 -16.46
N SER A 251 13.81 11.35 -17.59
CA SER A 251 14.02 12.41 -18.58
C SER A 251 12.71 12.85 -19.24
N SER A 252 12.58 14.14 -19.55
CA SER A 252 11.33 14.74 -20.05
C SER A 252 10.98 14.40 -21.51
N GLU A 253 11.82 13.63 -22.21
CA GLU A 253 11.77 13.48 -23.68
C GLU A 253 10.56 12.69 -24.23
N HIS A 254 9.76 12.01 -23.40
CA HIS A 254 8.59 11.24 -23.87
C HIS A 254 7.26 12.02 -23.97
N GLN A 255 7.19 13.29 -23.58
CA GLN A 255 5.95 14.07 -23.69
C GLN A 255 5.64 14.58 -25.11
N ALA A 256 6.53 14.37 -26.08
CA ALA A 256 6.42 14.97 -27.42
C ALA A 256 5.71 14.09 -28.47
N SER A 257 5.46 12.81 -28.23
CA SER A 257 4.99 11.88 -29.27
C SER A 257 3.51 11.46 -29.18
N SER A 258 2.73 12.02 -28.25
CA SER A 258 1.28 11.74 -28.13
C SER A 258 0.37 12.87 -28.62
N LYS A 259 0.92 13.86 -29.32
CA LYS A 259 0.16 14.87 -30.06
C LYS A 259 0.51 14.79 -31.55
N LEU A 260 -0.03 13.81 -32.26
CA LEU A 260 -0.24 13.80 -33.71
C LEU A 260 -1.35 12.80 -34.05
#